data_AF-A0A660PU54-F1
#
_entry.id   AF-A0A660PU54-F1
#
_cell.length_a   1.000
_cell.length_b   1.000
_cell.length_c   1.000
_cell.angle_alpha   90.00
_cell.angle_beta   90.00
_cell.angle_gamma   90.00
#
_symmetry.space_group_name_H-M   'P 1'
#
loop_
_entity.id
_entity.type
_entity.pdbx_description
1 polymer ?
#
loop_
_entity_poly.entity_id
_entity_poly.type
_entity_poly.pdbx_seq_one_letter_code
_entity_poly.pdbx_strand_id
1 'polypeptide(L)'
;MFNFLNSAVLIAAAAALIPLLIHLFSKRKVRVVEFSSLKHLKEMQKRQVRRLKIRQLLLLLLRMLIILVAVLAFARPASKGGYLGSHAGVSSIILLDRSASMSRQVKDGETFYLAKKCAENILENFGQSDELIVIPYDRETYFPAGERFFSRDIADNVLSEIEPGYDADNFGEAYNKALGLLSQAQNLNKELYIISDRQLSSLPETADSSAENISTYFIDIPVETDGNCGVIDVDLGGQLIEIGSDFNIKAEIQNYDGFSKSELLASLFIDDIRVMQTEFEIEENDRQIVQFKTSVHKTGFHSGRIEISDDGFLSDNRYYFTFKIPDQFNILIVDGDNSGELVRLALVPSEKLARYWSVKMIDPGRLGTVNLREYDAIVLAGVSSLGAVETSQIFRYI
;
A
#
# COMPACT_ATOMS: atom_id res chain seq x y z
N MET A 1 26.35 11.24 -28.53
CA MET A 1 26.38 11.01 -29.99
C MET A 1 25.09 11.58 -30.59
N PHE A 2 25.18 12.46 -31.58
CA PHE A 2 24.00 12.97 -32.29
C PHE A 2 23.47 11.86 -33.20
N ASN A 3 22.27 11.35 -32.92
CA ASN A 3 21.58 10.43 -33.81
C ASN A 3 20.44 11.17 -34.49
N PHE A 4 20.24 10.90 -35.77
CA PHE A 4 19.12 11.42 -36.54
C PHE A 4 18.16 10.26 -36.77
N LEU A 5 16.87 10.46 -36.45
CA LEU A 5 15.85 9.44 -36.67
C LEU A 5 15.67 9.13 -38.16
N ASN A 6 15.98 10.11 -39.02
CA ASN A 6 15.94 9.94 -40.47
C ASN A 6 17.26 10.41 -41.11
N SER A 7 18.29 9.55 -41.03
CA SER A 7 19.63 9.83 -41.57
C SER A 7 19.64 9.99 -43.10
N ALA A 8 18.67 9.44 -43.83
CA ALA A 8 18.55 9.60 -45.27
C ALA A 8 18.23 11.06 -45.68
N VAL A 9 17.51 11.80 -44.82
CA VAL A 9 17.13 13.20 -45.07
C VAL A 9 18.33 14.15 -45.02
N LEU A 10 19.44 13.78 -44.38
CA LEU A 10 20.68 14.58 -44.41
C LEU A 10 21.27 14.73 -45.82
N ILE A 11 21.02 13.79 -46.72
CA ILE A 11 21.44 13.91 -48.12
C ILE A 11 20.71 15.10 -48.79
N ALA A 12 19.49 15.40 -48.37
CA ALA A 12 18.74 16.56 -48.84
C ALA A 12 19.34 17.90 -48.38
N ALA A 13 20.26 17.92 -47.40
CA ALA A 13 21.00 19.13 -47.04
C ALA A 13 21.86 19.65 -48.22
N ALA A 14 22.24 18.78 -49.16
CA ALA A 14 22.90 19.18 -50.40
C ALA A 14 22.04 20.13 -51.26
N ALA A 15 20.70 20.11 -51.11
CA ALA A 15 19.81 21.05 -51.78
C ALA A 15 20.03 22.52 -51.34
N ALA A 16 20.59 22.75 -50.15
CA ALA A 16 20.98 24.09 -49.70
C ALA A 16 22.12 24.70 -50.55
N LEU A 17 22.84 23.89 -51.34
CA LEU A 17 23.84 24.38 -52.30
C LEU A 17 23.23 24.89 -53.61
N ILE A 18 21.97 24.56 -53.92
CA ILE A 18 21.30 24.95 -55.17
C ILE A 18 21.29 26.49 -55.34
N PRO A 19 20.87 27.30 -54.35
CA PRO A 19 20.90 28.76 -54.47
C PRO A 19 22.32 29.31 -54.69
N LEU A 20 23.32 28.68 -54.08
CA LEU A 20 24.73 29.07 -54.20
C LEU A 20 25.27 28.79 -55.60
N LEU A 21 24.97 27.63 -56.16
CA LEU A 21 25.33 27.28 -57.53
C LEU A 21 24.65 28.21 -58.55
N ILE A 22 23.35 28.44 -58.41
CA ILE A 22 22.61 29.37 -59.28
C ILE A 22 23.22 30.78 -59.19
N HIS A 23 23.59 31.24 -58.00
CA HIS A 23 24.24 32.56 -57.83
C HIS A 23 25.60 32.62 -58.54
N LEU A 24 26.40 31.57 -58.47
CA LEU A 24 27.71 31.50 -59.11
C LEU A 24 27.59 31.51 -60.64
N PHE A 25 26.63 30.77 -61.19
CA PHE A 25 26.38 30.69 -62.64
C PHE A 25 25.61 31.90 -63.21
N SER A 26 24.89 32.67 -62.38
CA SER A 26 24.14 33.86 -62.80
C SER A 26 25.02 35.12 -63.01
N LYS A 27 26.35 34.98 -63.06
CA LYS A 27 27.25 36.07 -63.47
C LYS A 27 27.14 36.32 -64.99
N ARG A 28 26.09 37.01 -65.41
CA ARG A 28 25.97 37.50 -66.80
C ARG A 28 27.08 38.51 -67.11
N LYS A 29 27.74 38.33 -68.25
CA LYS A 29 28.67 39.33 -68.83
C LYS A 29 27.88 40.61 -69.11
N VAL A 30 28.22 41.68 -68.41
CA VAL A 30 27.61 43.00 -68.61
C VAL A 30 27.98 43.49 -70.01
N ARG A 31 26.99 43.79 -70.85
CA ARG A 31 27.24 44.48 -72.13
C ARG A 31 27.69 45.90 -71.82
N VAL A 32 28.90 46.23 -72.24
CA VAL A 32 29.46 47.57 -72.12
C VAL A 32 28.85 48.42 -73.24
N VAL A 33 28.25 49.55 -72.88
CA VAL A 33 27.75 50.57 -73.82
C VAL A 33 28.54 51.84 -73.54
N GLU A 34 29.16 52.42 -74.56
CA GLU A 34 29.99 53.62 -74.42
C GLU A 34 29.10 54.87 -74.35
N PHE A 35 29.31 55.72 -73.33
CA PHE A 35 28.55 56.96 -73.12
C PHE A 35 29.49 58.09 -72.68
N SER A 36 29.26 59.30 -73.21
CA SER A 36 30.28 60.36 -73.32
C SER A 36 30.48 61.28 -72.10
N SER A 37 30.01 60.92 -70.89
CA SER A 37 30.24 61.73 -69.68
C SER A 37 29.97 60.94 -68.38
N LEU A 38 31.03 60.49 -67.68
CA LEU A 38 30.93 59.56 -66.54
C LEU A 38 31.63 60.01 -65.25
N LYS A 39 32.13 61.25 -65.18
CA LYS A 39 33.00 61.66 -64.06
C LYS A 39 32.25 61.78 -62.72
N HIS A 40 30.99 62.26 -62.73
CA HIS A 40 30.15 62.36 -61.53
C HIS A 40 29.32 61.09 -61.21
N LEU A 41 29.12 60.19 -62.18
CA LEU A 41 28.29 58.98 -62.02
C LEU A 41 29.04 57.80 -61.36
N LYS A 42 30.38 57.76 -61.51
CA LYS A 42 31.24 56.70 -60.94
C LYS A 42 31.35 56.72 -59.42
N GLU A 43 31.29 57.88 -58.78
CA GLU A 43 31.37 57.99 -57.31
C GLU A 43 30.08 57.56 -56.60
N MET A 44 28.91 57.86 -57.18
CA MET A 44 27.61 57.39 -56.66
C MET A 44 27.40 55.88 -56.86
N GLN A 45 27.90 55.32 -57.97
CA GLN A 45 27.82 53.87 -58.23
C GLN A 45 28.59 53.03 -57.21
N LYS A 46 29.78 53.45 -56.74
CA LYS A 46 30.57 52.64 -55.79
C LYS A 46 29.83 52.34 -54.47
N ARG A 47 29.09 53.32 -53.92
CA ARG A 47 28.31 53.13 -52.67
C ARG A 47 27.05 52.27 -52.87
N GLN A 48 26.30 52.50 -53.95
CA GLN A 48 25.11 51.70 -54.27
C GLN A 48 25.48 50.24 -54.59
N VAL A 49 26.53 50.00 -55.37
CA VAL A 49 26.98 48.64 -55.72
C VAL A 49 27.43 47.86 -54.49
N ARG A 50 28.08 48.49 -53.50
CA ARG A 50 28.50 47.81 -52.26
C ARG A 50 27.29 47.39 -51.40
N ARG A 51 26.29 48.26 -51.24
CA ARG A 51 25.04 47.93 -50.51
C ARG A 51 24.24 46.82 -51.22
N LEU A 52 24.17 46.88 -52.56
CA LEU A 52 23.52 45.85 -53.35
C LEU A 52 24.21 44.48 -53.21
N LYS A 53 25.56 44.44 -53.25
CA LYS A 53 26.32 43.20 -53.03
C LYS A 53 26.13 42.61 -51.63
N ILE A 54 26.14 43.45 -50.58
CA ILE A 54 25.92 42.99 -49.20
C ILE A 54 24.48 42.45 -49.04
N ARG A 55 23.48 43.16 -49.58
CA ARG A 55 22.09 42.70 -49.53
C ARG A 55 21.89 41.39 -50.30
N GLN A 56 22.53 41.23 -51.46
CA GLN A 56 22.50 40.00 -52.23
C GLN A 56 23.16 38.83 -51.48
N LEU A 57 24.29 39.05 -50.81
CA LEU A 57 24.95 38.03 -50.01
C LEU A 57 24.11 37.62 -48.80
N LEU A 58 23.50 38.57 -48.10
CA LEU A 58 22.58 38.30 -46.98
C LEU A 58 21.33 37.53 -47.45
N LEU A 59 20.74 37.91 -48.58
CA LEU A 59 19.59 37.20 -49.14
C LEU A 59 19.96 35.78 -49.60
N LEU A 60 21.18 35.58 -50.12
CA LEU A 60 21.69 34.26 -50.47
C LEU A 60 21.85 33.39 -49.22
N LEU A 61 22.48 33.92 -48.17
CA LEU A 61 22.67 33.23 -46.89
C LEU A 61 21.33 32.85 -46.28
N LEU A 62 20.37 33.78 -46.24
CA LEU A 62 19.03 33.51 -45.72
C LEU A 62 18.31 32.41 -46.50
N ARG A 63 18.39 32.41 -47.84
CA ARG A 63 17.80 31.34 -48.67
C ARG A 63 18.41 29.96 -48.37
N MET A 64 19.72 29.88 -48.19
CA MET A 64 20.38 28.63 -47.80
C MET A 64 19.98 28.20 -46.39
N LEU A 65 19.88 29.15 -45.45
CA LEU A 65 19.48 28.90 -44.07
C LEU A 65 18.05 28.35 -43.97
N ILE A 66 17.10 28.90 -44.73
CA ILE A 66 15.71 28.43 -44.75
C ILE A 66 15.64 26.96 -45.19
N ILE A 67 16.37 26.59 -46.25
CA ILE A 67 16.44 25.21 -46.74
C ILE A 67 17.10 24.31 -45.68
N LEU A 68 18.18 24.76 -45.07
CA LEU A 68 18.89 24.01 -44.03
C LEU A 68 17.99 23.75 -42.81
N VAL A 69 17.27 24.77 -42.33
CA VAL A 69 16.35 24.66 -41.20
C VAL A 69 15.18 23.74 -41.53
N ALA A 70 14.63 23.81 -42.74
CA ALA A 70 13.59 22.89 -43.18
C ALA A 70 14.10 21.43 -43.18
N VAL A 71 15.30 21.19 -43.74
CA VAL A 71 15.91 19.85 -43.73
C VAL A 71 16.16 19.36 -42.31
N LEU A 72 16.66 20.22 -41.40
CA LEU A 72 16.87 19.87 -39.99
C LEU A 72 15.54 19.58 -39.26
N ALA A 73 14.47 20.31 -39.55
CA ALA A 73 13.14 20.05 -39.01
C ALA A 73 12.61 18.67 -39.44
N PHE A 74 12.85 18.28 -40.70
CA PHE A 74 12.49 16.94 -41.19
C PHE A 74 13.44 15.83 -40.72
N ALA A 75 14.72 16.13 -40.53
CA ALA A 75 15.71 15.17 -40.04
C ALA A 75 15.51 14.81 -38.56
N ARG A 76 14.73 15.61 -37.81
CA ARG A 76 14.42 15.43 -36.37
C ARG A 76 15.66 15.02 -35.57
N PRO A 77 16.61 15.95 -35.33
CA PRO A 77 17.80 15.65 -34.54
C PRO A 77 17.39 15.15 -33.15
N ALA A 78 17.82 13.93 -32.81
CA ALA A 78 17.56 13.33 -31.51
C ALA A 78 18.88 13.29 -30.73
N SER A 79 18.98 14.13 -29.70
CA SER A 79 20.08 14.06 -28.73
C SER A 79 19.70 13.15 -27.57
N LYS A 80 20.46 12.08 -27.34
CA LYS A 80 20.38 11.25 -26.12
C LYS A 80 20.95 11.97 -24.87
N GLY A 81 20.68 13.26 -24.73
CA GLY A 81 21.25 14.13 -23.71
C GLY A 81 21.01 15.58 -24.12
N GLY A 82 20.02 16.20 -23.50
CA GLY A 82 19.57 17.55 -23.81
C GLY A 82 20.67 18.58 -23.56
N TYR A 83 21.15 19.21 -24.63
CA TYR A 83 22.01 20.41 -24.54
C TYR A 83 21.32 21.66 -25.08
N LEU A 84 19.99 21.63 -25.24
CA LEU A 84 19.19 22.79 -25.60
C LEU A 84 17.82 22.69 -24.90
N GLY A 85 17.81 23.04 -23.62
CA GLY A 85 16.73 22.78 -22.67
C GLY A 85 17.25 21.85 -21.58
N SER A 86 17.65 22.43 -20.44
CA SER A 86 17.87 21.66 -19.20
C SER A 86 16.67 20.72 -19.02
N HIS A 87 16.89 19.48 -18.60
CA HIS A 87 15.81 18.76 -17.91
C HIS A 87 15.32 19.73 -16.84
N ALA A 88 14.09 20.23 -16.99
CA ALA A 88 13.46 20.96 -15.89
C ALA A 88 13.27 19.90 -14.80
N GLY A 89 13.84 20.16 -13.62
CA GLY A 89 13.76 19.22 -12.50
C GLY A 89 12.32 18.77 -12.30
N VAL A 90 12.16 17.50 -11.95
CA VAL A 90 10.85 16.91 -11.66
C VAL A 90 10.73 16.75 -10.15
N SER A 91 9.58 17.13 -9.58
CA SER A 91 9.21 16.75 -8.22
C SER A 91 8.24 15.58 -8.29
N SER A 92 8.67 14.42 -7.81
CA SER A 92 7.93 13.17 -7.93
C SER A 92 7.69 12.54 -6.56
N ILE A 93 6.52 11.91 -6.40
CA ILE A 93 6.18 11.11 -5.23
C ILE A 93 5.82 9.71 -5.67
N ILE A 94 6.36 8.70 -5.00
CA ILE A 94 5.98 7.30 -5.14
C ILE A 94 5.18 6.90 -3.90
N LEU A 95 3.86 6.70 -4.07
CA LEU A 95 2.99 6.04 -3.10
C LEU A 95 3.14 4.53 -3.27
N LEU A 96 3.62 3.88 -2.22
CA LEU A 96 3.84 2.43 -2.20
C LEU A 96 2.87 1.79 -1.21
N ASP A 97 1.95 0.99 -1.74
CA ASP A 97 1.04 0.19 -0.93
C ASP A 97 1.83 -0.89 -0.17
N ARG A 98 1.63 -0.93 1.15
CA ARG A 98 2.16 -1.99 2.02
C ARG A 98 1.05 -2.58 2.90
N SER A 99 -0.21 -2.45 2.50
CA SER A 99 -1.32 -3.10 3.19
C SER A 99 -1.19 -4.61 3.20
N ALA A 100 -1.95 -5.27 4.06
CA ALA A 100 -1.92 -6.72 4.22
C ALA A 100 -2.06 -7.45 2.88
N SER A 101 -2.92 -6.98 1.96
CA SER A 101 -3.15 -7.63 0.67
C SER A 101 -1.92 -7.73 -0.22
N MET A 102 -0.95 -6.84 -0.02
CA MET A 102 0.31 -6.85 -0.75
C MET A 102 1.19 -8.05 -0.38
N SER A 103 0.88 -8.80 0.70
CA SER A 103 1.58 -10.04 1.04
C SER A 103 1.10 -11.28 0.26
N ARG A 104 0.25 -11.09 -0.76
CA ARG A 104 -0.26 -12.16 -1.62
C ARG A 104 0.87 -12.80 -2.44
N GLN A 105 0.82 -14.12 -2.56
CA GLN A 105 1.74 -14.89 -3.40
C GLN A 105 1.18 -15.00 -4.82
N VAL A 106 1.98 -14.61 -5.81
CA VAL A 106 1.71 -14.83 -7.24
C VAL A 106 2.87 -15.62 -7.87
N LYS A 107 2.73 -16.05 -9.12
CA LYS A 107 3.76 -16.87 -9.81
C LYS A 107 5.16 -16.26 -9.79
N ASP A 108 5.25 -14.94 -9.87
CA ASP A 108 6.52 -14.20 -9.91
C ASP A 108 7.05 -13.78 -8.52
N GLY A 109 6.39 -14.22 -7.44
CA GLY A 109 6.74 -13.95 -6.06
C GLY A 109 5.66 -13.19 -5.29
N GLU A 110 6.02 -12.61 -4.16
CA GLU A 110 5.10 -11.80 -3.34
C GLU A 110 4.79 -10.45 -4.02
N THR A 111 3.52 -10.05 -4.03
CA THR A 111 3.04 -8.79 -4.68
C THR A 111 3.80 -7.57 -4.18
N PHE A 112 4.06 -7.46 -2.87
CA PHE A 112 4.83 -6.35 -2.29
C PHE A 112 6.26 -6.29 -2.84
N TYR A 113 6.91 -7.44 -3.02
CA TYR A 113 8.26 -7.47 -3.59
C TYR A 113 8.28 -7.06 -5.06
N LEU A 114 7.24 -7.42 -5.83
CA LEU A 114 7.05 -6.92 -7.19
C LEU A 114 6.80 -5.41 -7.22
N ALA A 115 6.03 -4.89 -6.26
CA ALA A 115 5.78 -3.46 -6.07
C ALA A 115 7.08 -2.69 -5.84
N LYS A 116 7.90 -3.20 -4.91
CA LYS A 116 9.20 -2.63 -4.55
C LYS A 116 10.16 -2.61 -5.73
N LYS A 117 10.26 -3.71 -6.47
CA LYS A 117 11.04 -3.76 -7.73
C LYS A 117 10.54 -2.77 -8.78
N CYS A 118 9.23 -2.59 -8.89
CA CYS A 118 8.67 -1.59 -9.79
C CYS A 118 9.08 -0.18 -9.38
N ALA A 119 9.00 0.14 -8.08
CA ALA A 119 9.48 1.40 -7.53
C ALA A 119 10.98 1.62 -7.80
N GLU A 120 11.82 0.60 -7.64
CA GLU A 120 13.25 0.66 -7.97
C GLU A 120 13.47 1.02 -9.45
N ASN A 121 12.78 0.36 -10.37
CA ASN A 121 12.86 0.64 -11.80
C ASN A 121 12.36 2.06 -12.17
N ILE A 122 11.40 2.60 -11.41
CA ILE A 122 10.93 3.98 -11.59
C ILE A 122 12.00 4.97 -11.13
N LEU A 123 12.57 4.74 -9.93
CA LEU A 123 13.66 5.55 -9.38
C LEU A 123 14.88 5.58 -10.31
N GLU A 124 15.12 4.51 -11.09
CA GLU A 124 16.18 4.47 -12.10
C GLU A 124 16.13 5.56 -13.17
N ASN A 125 14.93 6.06 -13.48
CA ASN A 125 14.73 7.06 -14.53
C ASN A 125 14.99 8.51 -14.07
N PHE A 126 15.09 8.75 -12.75
CA PHE A 126 15.32 10.08 -12.20
C PHE A 126 16.80 10.44 -12.15
N GLY A 127 17.10 11.69 -12.49
CA GLY A 127 18.43 12.28 -12.52
C GLY A 127 18.76 13.10 -11.26
N GLN A 128 19.92 13.75 -11.29
CA GLN A 128 20.43 14.53 -10.14
C GLN A 128 19.65 15.83 -9.85
N SER A 129 18.90 16.33 -10.82
CA SER A 129 18.09 17.55 -10.70
C SER A 129 16.66 17.29 -10.23
N ASP A 130 16.31 16.02 -10.05
CA ASP A 130 14.96 15.61 -9.67
C ASP A 130 14.89 15.41 -8.16
N GLU A 131 13.71 15.69 -7.60
CA GLU A 131 13.45 15.58 -6.18
C GLU A 131 12.30 14.60 -5.94
N LEU A 132 12.49 13.70 -4.99
CA LEU A 132 11.69 12.50 -4.81
C LEU A 132 11.23 12.34 -3.36
N ILE A 133 10.06 11.74 -3.17
CA ILE A 133 9.60 11.20 -1.88
C ILE A 133 9.03 9.81 -2.13
N VAL A 134 9.44 8.83 -1.32
CA VAL A 134 8.78 7.52 -1.26
C VAL A 134 7.91 7.51 -0.01
N ILE A 135 6.62 7.30 -0.19
CA ILE A 135 5.62 7.31 0.87
C ILE A 135 4.98 5.91 0.93
N PRO A 136 5.41 5.05 1.86
CA PRO A 136 4.69 3.83 2.17
C PRO A 136 3.35 4.17 2.85
N TYR A 137 2.32 3.38 2.57
CA TYR A 137 1.03 3.49 3.26
C TYR A 137 0.39 2.13 3.52
N ASP A 138 -0.24 2.00 4.69
CA ASP A 138 -1.22 0.98 5.05
C ASP A 138 -2.39 1.69 5.74
N ARG A 139 -2.69 1.41 7.01
CA ARG A 139 -3.71 2.14 7.79
C ARG A 139 -3.25 3.56 8.07
N GLU A 140 -1.94 3.73 8.26
CA GLU A 140 -1.31 5.03 8.48
C GLU A 140 -0.39 5.38 7.32
N THR A 141 -0.35 6.67 6.97
CA THR A 141 0.65 7.21 6.05
C THR A 141 1.79 7.83 6.84
N TYR A 142 3.00 7.33 6.68
CA TYR A 142 4.20 7.84 7.36
C TYR A 142 5.31 8.22 6.38
N PHE A 143 6.26 9.04 6.85
CA PHE A 143 7.33 9.62 6.06
C PHE A 143 8.70 9.20 6.61
N PRO A 144 9.30 8.10 6.11
CA PRO A 144 10.53 7.53 6.68
C PRO A 144 11.69 8.53 6.77
N ALA A 145 11.85 9.39 5.77
CA ALA A 145 12.90 10.43 5.73
C ALA A 145 12.41 11.83 6.14
N GLY A 146 11.11 11.99 6.42
CA GLY A 146 10.43 13.27 6.70
C GLY A 146 9.65 13.85 5.51
N GLU A 147 8.86 14.88 5.78
CA GLU A 147 7.91 15.51 4.83
C GLU A 147 8.56 16.56 3.93
N ARG A 148 9.60 16.18 3.18
CA ARG A 148 10.26 17.06 2.21
C ARG A 148 10.76 16.24 1.03
N PHE A 149 11.04 16.90 -0.09
CA PHE A 149 11.65 16.23 -1.24
C PHE A 149 13.15 16.00 -1.02
N PHE A 150 13.64 14.87 -1.53
CA PHE A 150 15.00 14.39 -1.36
C PHE A 150 15.66 14.00 -2.69
N SER A 151 16.96 13.74 -2.66
CA SER A 151 17.65 13.13 -3.79
C SER A 151 17.22 11.68 -3.97
N ARG A 152 17.47 11.17 -5.19
CA ARG A 152 17.29 9.75 -5.51
C ARG A 152 17.98 8.80 -4.52
N ASP A 153 19.23 9.08 -4.12
CA ASP A 153 19.97 8.21 -3.19
C ASP A 153 19.25 8.03 -1.84
N ILE A 154 18.55 9.06 -1.36
CA ILE A 154 17.76 8.98 -0.12
C ILE A 154 16.49 8.17 -0.37
N ALA A 155 15.82 8.40 -1.50
CA ALA A 155 14.64 7.63 -1.90
C ALA A 155 14.95 6.12 -2.05
N ASP A 156 16.10 5.78 -2.64
CA ASP A 156 16.58 4.39 -2.77
C ASP A 156 16.81 3.75 -1.39
N ASN A 157 17.45 4.47 -0.46
CA ASN A 157 17.65 3.99 0.91
C ASN A 157 16.33 3.76 1.64
N VAL A 158 15.40 4.73 1.56
CA VAL A 158 14.07 4.61 2.15
C VAL A 158 13.37 3.38 1.58
N LEU A 159 13.32 3.24 0.26
CA LEU A 159 12.67 2.12 -0.41
C LEU A 159 13.25 0.77 0.05
N SER A 160 14.57 0.69 0.21
CA SER A 160 15.25 -0.53 0.66
C SER A 160 14.84 -0.99 2.05
N GLU A 161 14.48 -0.06 2.95
CA GLU A 161 14.07 -0.34 4.33
C GLU A 161 12.56 -0.63 4.49
N ILE A 162 11.72 -0.33 3.49
CA ILE A 162 10.27 -0.61 3.57
C ILE A 162 10.03 -2.12 3.47
N GLU A 163 9.30 -2.63 4.45
CA GLU A 163 8.79 -4.01 4.55
C GLU A 163 7.29 -4.07 4.20
N PRO A 164 6.68 -5.26 3.99
CA PRO A 164 5.23 -5.38 3.91
C PRO A 164 4.56 -5.12 5.27
N GLY A 165 3.28 -4.75 5.26
CA GLY A 165 2.47 -4.51 6.46
C GLY A 165 1.37 -5.54 6.64
N TYR A 166 0.68 -5.44 7.79
CA TYR A 166 -0.39 -6.36 8.20
C TYR A 166 -1.74 -5.66 8.37
N ASP A 167 -1.78 -4.35 8.10
CA ASP A 167 -2.97 -3.54 8.29
C ASP A 167 -3.73 -3.30 6.97
N ALA A 168 -5.00 -2.94 7.10
CA ALA A 168 -5.82 -2.49 5.97
C ALA A 168 -5.25 -1.20 5.37
N ASP A 169 -5.55 -0.92 4.10
CA ASP A 169 -5.10 0.31 3.46
C ASP A 169 -5.94 1.54 3.87
N ASN A 170 -5.35 2.72 3.70
CA ASN A 170 -5.99 4.03 3.76
C ASN A 170 -5.41 4.92 2.64
N PHE A 171 -5.60 4.48 1.39
CA PHE A 171 -5.07 5.18 0.22
C PHE A 171 -5.58 6.63 0.12
N GLY A 172 -6.81 6.92 0.54
CA GLY A 172 -7.38 8.27 0.49
C GLY A 172 -6.57 9.30 1.30
N GLU A 173 -6.12 8.95 2.52
CA GLU A 173 -5.25 9.81 3.32
C GLU A 173 -3.88 9.99 2.66
N ALA A 174 -3.27 8.89 2.21
CA ALA A 174 -1.97 8.89 1.56
C ALA A 174 -1.96 9.77 0.31
N TYR A 175 -2.99 9.64 -0.52
CA TYR A 175 -3.20 10.40 -1.73
C TYR A 175 -3.32 11.90 -1.46
N ASN A 176 -4.16 12.29 -0.49
CA ASN A 176 -4.33 13.70 -0.13
C ASN A 176 -3.05 14.33 0.43
N LYS A 177 -2.30 13.58 1.26
CA LYS A 177 -0.99 14.02 1.76
C LYS A 177 0.02 14.21 0.63
N ALA A 178 0.08 13.27 -0.31
CA ALA A 178 0.95 13.35 -1.48
C ALA A 178 0.63 14.58 -2.37
N LEU A 179 -0.66 14.83 -2.64
CA LEU A 179 -1.09 16.01 -3.37
C LEU A 179 -0.72 17.31 -2.63
N GLY A 180 -0.89 17.34 -1.30
CA GLY A 180 -0.48 18.46 -0.45
C GLY A 180 1.00 18.80 -0.61
N LEU A 181 1.88 17.79 -0.59
CA LEU A 181 3.33 17.97 -0.77
C LEU A 181 3.70 18.40 -2.19
N LEU A 182 3.12 17.76 -3.22
CA LEU A 182 3.37 18.12 -4.62
C LEU A 182 2.90 19.55 -4.93
N SER A 183 1.80 20.01 -4.32
CA SER A 183 1.33 21.39 -4.51
C SER A 183 2.38 22.44 -4.09
N GLN A 184 3.16 22.14 -3.05
CA GLN A 184 4.20 23.02 -2.49
C GLN A 184 5.56 22.88 -3.19
N ALA A 185 5.71 21.90 -4.08
CA ALA A 185 6.94 21.65 -4.81
C ALA A 185 7.32 22.81 -5.76
N GLN A 186 8.62 23.10 -5.86
CA GLN A 186 9.18 24.21 -6.63
C GLN A 186 9.23 23.93 -8.14
N ASN A 187 9.38 22.66 -8.52
CA ASN A 187 9.46 22.27 -9.92
C ASN A 187 8.10 22.38 -10.61
N LEU A 188 8.14 22.75 -11.90
CA LEU A 188 6.94 22.84 -12.75
C LEU A 188 6.39 21.45 -13.11
N ASN A 189 7.27 20.48 -13.29
CA ASN A 189 6.89 19.10 -13.58
C ASN A 189 6.66 18.37 -12.26
N LYS A 190 5.43 17.88 -12.06
CA LYS A 190 4.99 17.22 -10.85
C LYS A 190 4.37 15.87 -11.20
N GLU A 191 4.88 14.82 -10.58
CA GLU A 191 4.49 13.44 -10.89
C GLU A 191 4.11 12.68 -9.62
N LEU A 192 3.06 11.87 -9.71
CA LEU A 192 2.60 11.01 -8.64
C LEU A 192 2.51 9.58 -9.17
N TYR A 193 3.34 8.69 -8.66
CA TYR A 193 3.28 7.26 -8.96
C TYR A 193 2.56 6.55 -7.83
N ILE A 194 1.57 5.73 -8.18
CA ILE A 194 0.80 4.92 -7.24
C ILE A 194 1.05 3.46 -7.60
N ILE A 195 1.58 2.70 -6.67
CA ILE A 195 1.88 1.28 -6.85
C ILE A 195 1.06 0.49 -5.84
N SER A 196 0.06 -0.26 -6.31
CA SER A 196 -0.91 -0.99 -5.48
C SER A 196 -1.55 -2.13 -6.29
N ASP A 197 -2.16 -3.10 -5.58
CA ASP A 197 -2.93 -4.23 -6.13
C ASP A 197 -4.39 -3.87 -6.50
N ARG A 198 -4.78 -2.59 -6.39
CA ARG A 198 -6.09 -2.04 -6.83
C ARG A 198 -7.30 -2.67 -6.15
N GLN A 199 -7.22 -3.00 -4.87
CA GLN A 199 -8.42 -3.48 -4.17
C GLN A 199 -9.54 -2.43 -4.22
N LEU A 200 -10.77 -2.87 -4.48
CA LEU A 200 -11.92 -1.95 -4.55
C LEU A 200 -12.11 -1.19 -3.23
N SER A 201 -11.76 -1.82 -2.10
CA SER A 201 -11.80 -1.21 -0.77
C SER A 201 -10.82 -0.05 -0.57
N SER A 202 -9.77 0.02 -1.37
CA SER A 202 -8.72 1.05 -1.24
C SER A 202 -9.05 2.34 -1.99
N LEU A 203 -9.95 2.27 -2.97
CA LEU A 203 -10.23 3.43 -3.82
C LEU A 203 -11.14 4.43 -3.10
N PRO A 204 -10.82 5.74 -3.13
CA PRO A 204 -11.64 6.74 -2.47
C PRO A 204 -12.98 6.86 -3.21
N GLU A 205 -14.09 6.98 -2.47
CA GLU A 205 -15.44 7.11 -3.04
C GLU A 205 -15.58 8.30 -4.00
N THR A 206 -14.73 9.31 -3.85
CA THR A 206 -14.66 10.49 -4.70
C THR A 206 -13.22 10.77 -5.11
N ALA A 207 -12.93 10.62 -6.40
CA ALA A 207 -11.69 11.11 -6.99
C ALA A 207 -11.82 12.62 -7.17
N ASP A 208 -11.30 13.39 -6.22
CA ASP A 208 -11.19 14.84 -6.40
C ASP A 208 -10.15 15.09 -7.51
N SER A 209 -10.66 15.41 -8.70
CA SER A 209 -9.91 15.52 -9.96
C SER A 209 -9.17 16.86 -10.11
N SER A 210 -8.96 17.58 -9.00
CA SER A 210 -8.68 19.01 -8.98
C SER A 210 -7.20 19.39 -8.76
N ALA A 211 -6.28 18.43 -8.84
CA ALA A 211 -4.86 18.73 -8.87
C ALA A 211 -4.41 19.20 -10.27
N GLU A 212 -4.73 20.44 -10.64
CA GLU A 212 -4.20 21.05 -11.87
C GLU A 212 -2.65 20.96 -11.87
N ASN A 213 -2.06 20.48 -12.97
CA ASN A 213 -0.61 20.28 -13.18
C ASN A 213 0.08 19.14 -12.40
N ILE A 214 -0.63 18.13 -11.88
CA ILE A 214 0.03 16.89 -11.39
C ILE A 214 -0.26 15.74 -12.35
N SER A 215 0.79 15.08 -12.86
CA SER A 215 0.67 13.88 -13.69
C SER A 215 0.63 12.64 -12.81
N THR A 216 -0.52 11.98 -12.74
CA THR A 216 -0.69 10.79 -11.89
C THR A 216 -0.62 9.49 -12.70
N TYR A 217 0.24 8.57 -12.28
CA TYR A 217 0.46 7.26 -12.89
C TYR A 217 0.07 6.17 -11.90
N PHE A 218 -0.96 5.40 -12.24
CA PHE A 218 -1.33 4.21 -11.50
C PHE A 218 -0.66 2.99 -12.12
N ILE A 219 0.13 2.27 -11.34
CA ILE A 219 0.85 1.08 -11.73
C ILE A 219 0.18 -0.10 -11.05
N ASP A 220 -0.42 -0.94 -11.89
CA ASP A 220 -1.13 -2.13 -11.48
C ASP A 220 -0.15 -3.31 -11.39
N ILE A 221 -0.19 -4.04 -10.29
CA ILE A 221 0.59 -5.27 -10.11
C ILE A 221 -0.34 -6.44 -10.43
N PRO A 222 -0.01 -7.26 -11.43
CA PRO A 222 -0.88 -8.36 -11.83
C PRO A 222 -1.06 -9.34 -10.67
N VAL A 223 -2.30 -9.46 -10.21
CA VAL A 223 -2.68 -10.45 -9.22
C VAL A 223 -3.24 -11.67 -9.95
N GLU A 224 -2.42 -12.70 -10.09
CA GLU A 224 -2.94 -14.03 -10.43
C GLU A 224 -3.44 -14.68 -9.12
N THR A 225 -4.75 -14.86 -8.99
CA THR A 225 -5.35 -15.35 -7.74
C THR A 225 -5.43 -16.89 -7.75
N ASP A 226 -4.75 -17.54 -6.81
CA ASP A 226 -5.06 -18.94 -6.40
C ASP A 226 -6.25 -19.01 -5.43
N GLY A 227 -7.00 -17.91 -5.34
CA GLY A 227 -8.14 -17.74 -4.44
C GLY A 227 -7.78 -17.09 -3.10
N ASN A 228 -8.79 -16.86 -2.26
CA ASN A 228 -8.67 -16.50 -0.85
C ASN A 228 -9.75 -17.13 0.03
N CYS A 229 -9.35 -17.78 1.12
CA CYS A 229 -10.16 -18.22 2.23
C CYS A 229 -9.49 -17.75 3.51
N GLY A 230 -10.24 -17.15 4.43
CA GLY A 230 -9.68 -16.65 5.69
C GLY A 230 -10.45 -17.14 6.90
N VAL A 231 -9.75 -17.34 8.02
CA VAL A 231 -10.40 -17.57 9.31
C VAL A 231 -10.74 -16.22 9.92
N ILE A 232 -12.04 -15.92 10.02
CA ILE A 232 -12.52 -14.58 10.42
C ILE A 232 -12.83 -14.46 11.90
N ASP A 233 -13.22 -15.55 12.56
CA ASP A 233 -13.52 -15.55 13.99
C ASP A 233 -13.33 -16.93 14.63
N VAL A 234 -13.12 -16.94 15.95
CA VAL A 234 -13.07 -18.15 16.78
C VAL A 234 -13.87 -17.96 18.06
N ASP A 235 -14.91 -18.78 18.23
CA ASP A 235 -15.79 -18.77 19.40
C ASP A 235 -15.63 -20.05 20.24
N LEU A 236 -15.45 -19.86 21.56
CA LEU A 236 -15.42 -20.94 22.55
C LEU A 236 -16.79 -21.15 23.23
N GLY A 237 -17.84 -20.44 22.80
CA GLY A 237 -19.23 -20.66 23.20
C GLY A 237 -19.56 -20.32 24.66
N GLY A 238 -18.70 -19.54 25.33
CA GLY A 238 -18.88 -19.17 26.75
C GLY A 238 -18.96 -20.35 27.72
N GLN A 239 -18.48 -21.53 27.31
CA GLN A 239 -18.55 -22.75 28.12
C GLN A 239 -17.51 -22.73 29.25
N LEU A 240 -17.84 -23.39 30.36
CA LEU A 240 -16.86 -23.65 31.40
C LEU A 240 -15.91 -24.76 30.92
N ILE A 241 -14.64 -24.42 30.75
CA ILE A 241 -13.62 -25.38 30.31
C ILE A 241 -13.01 -26.03 31.54
N GLU A 242 -13.27 -27.33 31.70
CA GLU A 242 -12.71 -28.15 32.77
C GLU A 242 -11.59 -29.05 32.25
N ILE A 243 -10.67 -29.40 33.15
CA ILE A 243 -9.54 -30.28 32.82
C ILE A 243 -10.05 -31.67 32.45
N GLY A 244 -9.68 -32.15 31.27
CA GLY A 244 -10.02 -33.48 30.76
C GLY A 244 -11.47 -33.64 30.30
N SER A 245 -12.29 -32.59 30.40
CA SER A 245 -13.61 -32.54 29.82
C SER A 245 -13.50 -32.04 28.37
N ASP A 246 -14.29 -32.64 27.48
CA ASP A 246 -14.36 -32.17 26.10
C ASP A 246 -15.11 -30.84 26.03
N PHE A 247 -14.61 -29.94 25.19
CA PHE A 247 -15.24 -28.66 24.90
C PHE A 247 -15.15 -28.36 23.39
N ASN A 248 -16.02 -27.48 22.91
CA ASN A 248 -16.12 -27.16 21.48
C ASN A 248 -15.50 -25.81 21.15
N ILE A 249 -14.73 -25.73 20.07
CA ILE A 249 -14.24 -24.48 19.50
C ILE A 249 -14.85 -24.37 18.11
N LYS A 250 -15.50 -23.25 17.81
CA LYS A 250 -16.08 -22.96 16.50
C LYS A 250 -15.19 -21.95 15.79
N ALA A 251 -14.69 -22.30 14.63
CA ALA A 251 -13.99 -21.37 13.74
C ALA A 251 -14.95 -20.97 12.61
N GLU A 252 -15.11 -19.68 12.38
CA GLU A 252 -15.83 -19.15 11.22
C GLU A 252 -14.82 -18.87 10.10
N ILE A 253 -15.05 -19.48 8.95
CA ILE A 253 -14.19 -19.39 7.76
C ILE A 253 -14.99 -18.74 6.65
N GLN A 254 -14.40 -17.77 5.95
CA GLN A 254 -15.00 -17.10 4.80
C GLN A 254 -14.27 -17.52 3.52
N ASN A 255 -15.04 -17.84 2.47
CA ASN A 255 -14.51 -17.91 1.11
C ASN A 255 -14.74 -16.55 0.43
N TYR A 256 -13.69 -15.94 -0.11
CA TYR A 256 -13.77 -14.66 -0.80
C TYR A 256 -13.84 -14.83 -2.33
N ASP A 257 -13.80 -16.06 -2.83
CA ASP A 257 -13.79 -16.33 -4.26
C ASP A 257 -15.19 -16.55 -4.83
N GLY A 258 -15.32 -16.26 -6.13
CA GLY A 258 -16.50 -16.58 -6.94
C GLY A 258 -16.52 -18.02 -7.45
N PHE A 259 -15.99 -18.97 -6.67
CA PHE A 259 -16.10 -20.40 -6.92
C PHE A 259 -16.00 -21.18 -5.61
N SER A 260 -16.67 -22.33 -5.54
CA SER A 260 -16.67 -23.23 -4.39
C SER A 260 -15.35 -23.97 -4.24
N LYS A 261 -14.96 -24.26 -3.00
CA LYS A 261 -13.74 -24.99 -2.65
C LYS A 261 -14.09 -26.23 -1.84
N SER A 262 -13.55 -27.37 -2.26
CA SER A 262 -13.70 -28.67 -1.59
C SER A 262 -12.34 -29.17 -1.10
N GLU A 263 -12.34 -30.16 -0.22
CA GLU A 263 -11.13 -30.82 0.30
C GLU A 263 -10.19 -29.88 1.07
N LEU A 264 -10.72 -28.80 1.65
CA LEU A 264 -9.96 -27.90 2.50
C LEU A 264 -9.77 -28.51 3.88
N LEU A 265 -8.63 -28.26 4.51
CA LEU A 265 -8.30 -28.79 5.83
C LEU A 265 -8.24 -27.63 6.81
N ALA A 266 -8.91 -27.78 7.95
CA ALA A 266 -8.78 -26.89 9.09
C ALA A 266 -8.16 -27.65 10.26
N SER A 267 -7.13 -27.07 10.86
CA SER A 267 -6.34 -27.65 11.94
C SER A 267 -6.44 -26.79 13.19
N LEU A 268 -6.69 -27.42 14.32
CA LEU A 268 -6.65 -26.79 15.63
C LEU A 268 -5.33 -27.15 16.33
N PHE A 269 -4.63 -26.11 16.77
CA PHE A 269 -3.43 -26.20 17.60
C PHE A 269 -3.73 -25.65 18.99
N ILE A 270 -3.25 -26.34 20.02
CA ILE A 270 -3.26 -25.90 21.41
C ILE A 270 -1.83 -26.07 21.95
N ASP A 271 -1.27 -25.01 22.54
CA ASP A 271 0.12 -24.97 23.04
C ASP A 271 1.13 -25.47 21.99
N ASP A 272 0.98 -24.99 20.75
CA ASP A 272 1.75 -25.34 19.55
C ASP A 272 1.65 -26.82 19.09
N ILE A 273 0.77 -27.61 19.69
CA ILE A 273 0.52 -29.00 19.31
C ILE A 273 -0.76 -29.08 18.50
N ARG A 274 -0.72 -29.70 17.32
CA ARG A 274 -1.92 -29.99 16.52
C ARG A 274 -2.76 -31.05 17.24
N VAL A 275 -3.89 -30.64 17.80
CA VAL A 275 -4.79 -31.53 18.57
C VAL A 275 -5.90 -32.12 17.71
N MET A 276 -6.30 -31.43 16.64
CA MET A 276 -7.36 -31.87 15.74
C MET A 276 -7.12 -31.35 14.33
N GLN A 277 -7.61 -32.09 13.34
CA GLN A 277 -7.66 -31.66 11.94
C GLN A 277 -8.95 -32.20 11.33
N THR A 278 -9.63 -31.40 10.51
CA THR A 278 -10.91 -31.76 9.90
C THR A 278 -10.99 -31.19 8.50
N GLU A 279 -11.60 -31.95 7.61
CA GLU A 279 -11.87 -31.54 6.24
C GLU A 279 -13.20 -30.79 6.17
N PHE A 280 -13.27 -29.75 5.33
CA PHE A 280 -14.48 -28.98 5.08
C PHE A 280 -14.56 -28.53 3.62
N GLU A 281 -15.77 -28.22 3.20
CA GLU A 281 -16.08 -27.59 1.92
C GLU A 281 -16.82 -26.27 2.18
N ILE A 282 -16.65 -25.32 1.27
CA ILE A 282 -17.23 -23.98 1.37
C ILE A 282 -17.63 -23.48 -0.02
N GLU A 283 -18.85 -22.97 -0.13
CA GLU A 283 -19.39 -22.42 -1.37
C GLU A 283 -18.76 -21.07 -1.73
N GLU A 284 -18.99 -20.61 -2.95
CA GLU A 284 -18.52 -19.28 -3.41
C GLU A 284 -19.07 -18.15 -2.54
N ASN A 285 -18.22 -17.20 -2.17
CA ASN A 285 -18.57 -16.03 -1.34
C ASN A 285 -19.32 -16.36 -0.02
N ASP A 286 -19.25 -17.60 0.47
CA ASP A 286 -20.02 -18.07 1.63
C ASP A 286 -19.17 -18.14 2.90
N ARG A 287 -19.84 -18.39 4.03
CA ARG A 287 -19.24 -18.64 5.34
C ARG A 287 -19.56 -20.03 5.84
N GLN A 288 -18.54 -20.70 6.38
CA GLN A 288 -18.67 -22.03 6.97
C GLN A 288 -18.18 -22.02 8.42
N ILE A 289 -18.93 -22.69 9.30
CA ILE A 289 -18.49 -22.93 10.68
C ILE A 289 -17.88 -24.31 10.78
N VAL A 290 -16.59 -24.37 11.11
CA VAL A 290 -15.89 -25.61 11.42
C VAL A 290 -15.80 -25.78 12.93
N GLN A 291 -16.38 -26.88 13.43
CA GLN A 291 -16.42 -27.17 14.85
C GLN A 291 -15.37 -28.22 15.23
N PHE A 292 -14.50 -27.85 16.17
CA PHE A 292 -13.51 -28.72 16.78
C PHE A 292 -13.96 -29.15 18.16
N LYS A 293 -13.80 -30.44 18.48
CA LYS A 293 -14.02 -30.98 19.82
C LYS A 293 -12.69 -31.42 20.41
N THR A 294 -12.28 -30.85 21.54
CA THR A 294 -10.98 -31.11 22.15
C THR A 294 -11.06 -31.09 23.68
N SER A 295 -10.00 -31.53 24.35
CA SER A 295 -9.84 -31.45 25.81
C SER A 295 -8.40 -31.10 26.19
N VAL A 296 -8.23 -30.45 27.34
CA VAL A 296 -6.94 -29.99 27.85
C VAL A 296 -6.70 -30.57 29.24
N HIS A 297 -5.46 -30.97 29.53
CA HIS A 297 -5.11 -31.69 30.77
C HIS A 297 -4.26 -30.88 31.76
N LYS A 298 -4.07 -29.58 31.52
CA LYS A 298 -3.32 -28.67 32.37
C LYS A 298 -4.17 -27.44 32.68
N THR A 299 -3.86 -26.81 33.80
CA THR A 299 -4.38 -25.50 34.19
C THR A 299 -3.44 -24.41 33.68
N GLY A 300 -3.89 -23.16 33.75
CA GLY A 300 -3.15 -21.99 33.34
C GLY A 300 -3.66 -21.41 32.03
N PHE A 301 -2.83 -20.57 31.42
CA PHE A 301 -3.08 -20.01 30.10
C PHE A 301 -2.69 -21.03 29.03
N HIS A 302 -3.55 -21.16 28.02
CA HIS A 302 -3.32 -21.94 26.83
C HIS A 302 -3.32 -21.03 25.61
N SER A 303 -2.36 -21.24 24.71
CA SER A 303 -2.37 -20.63 23.40
C SER A 303 -3.14 -21.53 22.43
N GLY A 304 -4.00 -20.94 21.62
CA GLY A 304 -4.77 -21.62 20.59
C GLY A 304 -4.53 -21.01 19.23
N ARG A 305 -4.52 -21.84 18.20
CA ARG A 305 -4.45 -21.38 16.81
C ARG A 305 -5.28 -22.27 15.90
N ILE A 306 -6.12 -21.65 15.07
CA ILE A 306 -6.75 -22.30 13.92
C ILE A 306 -5.90 -22.01 12.69
N GLU A 307 -5.68 -23.02 11.86
CA GLU A 307 -4.94 -22.91 10.59
C GLU A 307 -5.69 -23.68 9.50
N ILE A 308 -5.95 -23.04 8.36
CA ILE A 308 -6.58 -23.67 7.19
C ILE A 308 -5.56 -23.99 6.10
N SER A 309 -5.98 -24.72 5.06
CA SER A 309 -5.14 -24.99 3.88
C SER A 309 -4.58 -23.71 3.29
N ASP A 310 -3.29 -23.73 2.92
CA ASP A 310 -2.63 -22.59 2.28
C ASP A 310 -3.29 -22.25 0.92
N ASP A 311 -3.42 -20.95 0.65
CA ASP A 311 -3.88 -20.39 -0.60
C ASP A 311 -3.02 -19.19 -1.02
N GLY A 312 -3.53 -18.36 -1.94
CA GLY A 312 -2.80 -17.20 -2.43
C GLY A 312 -2.50 -16.14 -1.36
N PHE A 313 -3.18 -16.15 -0.21
CA PHE A 313 -3.04 -15.13 0.82
C PHE A 313 -2.84 -15.76 2.21
N LEU A 314 -1.59 -16.08 2.53
CA LEU A 314 -1.24 -16.83 3.74
C LEU A 314 -1.53 -16.11 5.08
N SER A 315 -1.76 -14.80 5.05
CA SER A 315 -1.83 -13.96 6.25
C SER A 315 -3.14 -14.12 7.01
N ASP A 316 -4.25 -14.49 6.36
CA ASP A 316 -5.56 -14.72 7.00
C ASP A 316 -5.90 -16.22 7.17
N ASN A 317 -5.01 -17.11 6.74
CA ASN A 317 -5.14 -18.56 6.96
C ASN A 317 -4.98 -18.99 8.42
N ARG A 318 -4.57 -18.08 9.31
CA ARG A 318 -4.27 -18.38 10.72
C ARG A 318 -4.95 -17.40 11.67
N TYR A 319 -5.69 -17.95 12.63
CA TYR A 319 -6.32 -17.17 13.70
C TYR A 319 -5.80 -17.63 15.06
N TYR A 320 -5.35 -16.68 15.88
CA TYR A 320 -4.79 -16.94 17.21
C TYR A 320 -5.77 -16.53 18.30
N PHE A 321 -5.89 -17.36 19.34
CA PHE A 321 -6.73 -17.08 20.50
C PHE A 321 -6.04 -17.59 21.78
N THR A 322 -6.52 -17.14 22.93
CA THR A 322 -6.03 -17.61 24.23
C THR A 322 -7.21 -17.85 25.16
N PHE A 323 -7.06 -18.81 26.05
CA PHE A 323 -8.03 -19.06 27.12
C PHE A 323 -7.30 -19.51 28.37
N LYS A 324 -7.95 -19.35 29.52
CA LYS A 324 -7.37 -19.70 30.82
C LYS A 324 -8.27 -20.71 31.53
N ILE A 325 -7.65 -21.80 32.00
CA ILE A 325 -8.28 -22.76 32.91
C ILE A 325 -7.72 -22.48 34.31
N PRO A 326 -8.51 -21.99 35.27
CA PRO A 326 -7.99 -21.74 36.62
C PRO A 326 -7.65 -23.04 37.33
N ASP A 327 -6.74 -22.98 38.31
CA ASP A 327 -6.41 -24.14 39.16
C ASP A 327 -7.62 -24.61 39.97
N GLN A 328 -8.41 -23.64 40.45
CA GLN A 328 -9.69 -23.82 41.13
C GLN A 328 -10.59 -22.63 40.80
N PHE A 329 -11.90 -22.87 40.66
CA PHE A 329 -12.91 -21.83 40.60
C PHE A 329 -13.23 -21.37 42.02
N ASN A 330 -12.94 -20.10 42.33
CA ASN A 330 -13.24 -19.48 43.61
C ASN A 330 -14.67 -18.91 43.57
N ILE A 331 -15.58 -19.52 44.33
CA ILE A 331 -16.98 -19.07 44.42
C ILE A 331 -17.27 -18.56 45.82
N LEU A 332 -17.83 -17.34 45.89
CA LEU A 332 -18.40 -16.81 47.11
C LEU A 332 -19.92 -17.00 47.12
N ILE A 333 -20.43 -17.72 48.11
CA ILE A 333 -21.88 -17.83 48.35
C ILE A 333 -22.23 -16.88 49.50
N VAL A 334 -23.12 -15.94 49.23
CA VAL A 334 -23.72 -15.07 50.24
C VAL A 334 -25.08 -15.67 50.61
N ASP A 335 -25.19 -16.21 51.81
CA ASP A 335 -26.33 -17.01 52.24
C ASP A 335 -27.26 -16.21 53.17
N GLY A 336 -28.41 -15.78 52.65
CA GLY A 336 -29.40 -14.98 53.36
C GLY A 336 -30.50 -15.77 54.08
N ASP A 337 -30.74 -17.03 53.69
CA ASP A 337 -31.88 -17.82 54.18
C ASP A 337 -31.60 -19.32 54.36
N ASN A 338 -30.33 -19.73 54.37
CA ASN A 338 -29.85 -21.13 54.38
C ASN A 338 -29.99 -21.87 53.04
N SER A 339 -30.48 -21.22 51.97
CA SER A 339 -30.44 -21.80 50.62
C SER A 339 -29.02 -21.94 50.07
N GLY A 340 -28.05 -21.19 50.64
CA GLY A 340 -26.64 -21.28 50.25
C GLY A 340 -26.04 -22.69 50.40
N GLU A 341 -26.47 -23.48 51.39
CA GLU A 341 -26.02 -24.88 51.52
C GLU A 341 -26.48 -25.77 50.38
N LEU A 342 -27.68 -25.54 49.83
CA LEU A 342 -28.15 -26.27 48.65
C LEU A 342 -27.28 -25.96 47.43
N VAL A 343 -26.91 -24.68 47.25
CA VAL A 343 -26.00 -24.24 46.19
C VAL A 343 -24.61 -24.86 46.39
N ARG A 344 -24.09 -24.84 47.62
CA ARG A 344 -22.78 -25.45 47.93
C ARG A 344 -22.77 -26.94 47.62
N LEU A 345 -23.81 -27.68 48.00
CA LEU A 345 -23.94 -29.11 47.71
C LEU A 345 -24.08 -29.40 46.21
N ALA A 346 -24.72 -28.51 45.45
CA ALA A 346 -24.83 -28.64 44.00
C ALA A 346 -23.47 -28.43 43.30
N LEU A 347 -22.65 -27.50 43.78
CA LEU A 347 -21.31 -27.22 43.25
C LEU A 347 -20.28 -28.26 43.69
N VAL A 348 -20.33 -28.67 44.96
CA VAL A 348 -19.38 -29.61 45.58
C VAL A 348 -20.14 -30.77 46.21
N PRO A 349 -20.66 -31.71 45.41
CA PRO A 349 -21.42 -32.86 45.93
C PRO A 349 -20.53 -33.90 46.62
N SER A 350 -19.20 -33.86 46.42
CA SER A 350 -18.25 -34.70 47.13
C SER A 350 -16.88 -34.03 47.29
N GLU A 351 -16.10 -34.43 48.31
CA GLU A 351 -14.75 -33.89 48.54
C GLU A 351 -13.77 -34.15 47.38
N LYS A 352 -14.00 -35.18 46.55
CA LYS A 352 -13.18 -35.42 45.36
C LYS A 352 -13.41 -34.35 44.28
N LEU A 353 -14.63 -33.85 44.16
CA LEU A 353 -15.01 -32.77 43.23
C LEU A 353 -14.63 -31.39 43.77
N ALA A 354 -14.44 -31.26 45.10
CA ALA A 354 -13.94 -30.03 45.73
C ALA A 354 -12.54 -29.61 45.25
N ARG A 355 -11.81 -30.50 44.56
CA ARG A 355 -10.48 -30.18 44.02
C ARG A 355 -10.50 -29.02 43.03
N TYR A 356 -11.59 -28.86 42.27
CA TYR A 356 -11.72 -27.81 41.24
C TYR A 356 -12.52 -26.59 41.69
N TRP A 357 -13.16 -26.67 42.87
CA TRP A 357 -14.07 -25.63 43.36
C TRP A 357 -13.69 -25.22 44.78
N SER A 358 -13.29 -23.96 44.94
CA SER A 358 -13.06 -23.33 46.23
C SER A 358 -14.29 -22.52 46.60
N VAL A 359 -15.19 -23.13 47.38
CA VAL A 359 -16.47 -22.50 47.75
C VAL A 359 -16.39 -21.97 49.18
N LYS A 360 -16.55 -20.66 49.34
CA LYS A 360 -16.66 -20.00 50.65
C LYS A 360 -18.08 -19.48 50.84
N MET A 361 -18.65 -19.70 52.00
CA MET A 361 -19.96 -19.19 52.38
C MET A 361 -19.84 -18.11 53.45
N ILE A 362 -20.62 -17.04 53.30
CA ILE A 362 -20.71 -15.94 54.27
C ILE A 362 -22.16 -15.48 54.46
N ASP A 363 -22.44 -14.86 55.60
CA ASP A 363 -23.67 -14.10 55.80
C ASP A 363 -23.63 -12.76 55.02
N PRO A 364 -24.79 -12.22 54.59
CA PRO A 364 -24.88 -10.93 53.89
C PRO A 364 -24.17 -9.77 54.59
N GLY A 365 -24.24 -9.71 55.93
CA GLY A 365 -23.61 -8.66 56.72
C GLY A 365 -22.07 -8.70 56.74
N ARG A 366 -21.45 -9.77 56.24
CA ARG A 366 -19.98 -9.89 56.11
C ARG A 366 -19.47 -9.53 54.73
N LEU A 367 -20.35 -9.35 53.75
CA LEU A 367 -19.98 -9.08 52.36
C LEU A 367 -19.06 -7.86 52.24
N GLY A 368 -19.36 -6.79 52.98
CA GLY A 368 -18.56 -5.56 53.02
C GLY A 368 -17.08 -5.74 53.43
N THR A 369 -16.75 -6.85 54.08
CA THR A 369 -15.39 -7.15 54.58
C THR A 369 -14.59 -8.10 53.68
N VAL A 370 -15.20 -8.61 52.62
CA VAL A 370 -14.57 -9.59 51.72
C VAL A 370 -14.04 -8.90 50.47
N ASN A 371 -12.83 -9.26 50.06
CA ASN A 371 -12.27 -8.79 48.80
C ASN A 371 -12.89 -9.59 47.64
N LEU A 372 -13.88 -9.01 46.96
CA LEU A 372 -14.61 -9.68 45.88
C LEU A 372 -13.74 -10.04 44.67
N ARG A 373 -12.58 -9.40 44.50
CA ARG A 373 -11.65 -9.67 43.38
C ARG A 373 -10.94 -11.03 43.47
N GLU A 374 -11.03 -11.71 44.62
CA GLU A 374 -10.45 -13.04 44.80
C GLU A 374 -11.38 -14.17 44.30
N TYR A 375 -12.61 -13.83 43.91
CA TYR A 375 -13.63 -14.78 43.49
C TYR A 375 -13.93 -14.63 41.99
N ASP A 376 -14.11 -15.77 41.31
CA ASP A 376 -14.49 -15.83 39.90
C ASP A 376 -16.01 -15.68 39.72
N ALA A 377 -16.78 -16.05 40.75
CA ALA A 377 -18.23 -15.88 40.76
C ALA A 377 -18.76 -15.59 42.17
N ILE A 378 -19.84 -14.80 42.25
CA ILE A 378 -20.56 -14.52 43.50
C ILE A 378 -22.00 -14.96 43.33
N VAL A 379 -22.48 -15.81 44.24
CA VAL A 379 -23.87 -16.28 44.28
C VAL A 379 -24.58 -15.66 45.46
N LEU A 380 -25.65 -14.91 45.20
CA LEU A 380 -26.55 -14.38 46.22
C LEU A 380 -27.71 -15.36 46.42
N ALA A 381 -27.62 -16.19 47.47
CA ALA A 381 -28.63 -17.20 47.79
C ALA A 381 -29.56 -16.65 48.89
N GLY A 382 -30.84 -16.42 48.55
CA GLY A 382 -31.82 -15.99 49.55
C GLY A 382 -31.61 -14.59 50.15
N VAL A 383 -30.82 -13.74 49.50
CA VAL A 383 -30.49 -12.40 50.00
C VAL A 383 -31.63 -11.43 49.68
N SER A 384 -32.44 -11.09 50.70
CA SER A 384 -33.62 -10.23 50.54
C SER A 384 -33.29 -8.74 50.41
N SER A 385 -32.20 -8.28 51.03
CA SER A 385 -31.70 -6.91 50.91
C SER A 385 -30.20 -6.83 51.21
N LEU A 386 -29.54 -5.87 50.60
CA LEU A 386 -28.14 -5.53 50.86
C LEU A 386 -28.07 -4.07 51.33
N GLY A 387 -27.11 -3.77 52.19
CA GLY A 387 -26.80 -2.39 52.56
C GLY A 387 -26.19 -1.61 51.40
N ALA A 388 -26.09 -0.29 51.56
CA ALA A 388 -25.55 0.59 50.52
C ALA A 388 -24.08 0.29 50.19
N VAL A 389 -23.29 -0.14 51.19
CA VAL A 389 -21.86 -0.47 51.03
C VAL A 389 -21.71 -1.76 50.23
N GLU A 390 -22.43 -2.81 50.62
CA GLU A 390 -22.46 -4.11 49.95
C GLU A 390 -22.92 -3.97 48.49
N THR A 391 -23.99 -3.22 48.28
CA THR A 391 -24.52 -2.94 46.93
C THR A 391 -23.46 -2.26 46.05
N SER A 392 -22.76 -1.25 46.58
CA SER A 392 -21.70 -0.58 45.82
C SER A 392 -20.52 -1.50 45.52
N GLN A 393 -20.19 -2.46 46.37
CA GLN A 393 -19.13 -3.43 46.10
C GLN A 393 -19.50 -4.40 44.98
N ILE A 394 -20.73 -4.92 44.97
CA ILE A 394 -21.21 -5.79 43.87
C ILE A 394 -21.20 -5.04 42.54
N PHE A 395 -21.64 -3.78 42.51
CA PHE A 395 -21.61 -2.97 41.29
C PHE A 395 -20.21 -2.70 40.76
N ARG A 396 -19.16 -2.78 41.59
CA ARG A 396 -17.75 -2.64 41.14
C ARG A 396 -17.14 -3.97 40.69
N TYR A 397 -17.80 -5.08 40.98
CA TYR A 397 -17.36 -6.43 40.63
C TYR A 397 -17.83 -6.81 39.21
N ILE A 398 -19.06 -6.43 38.86
CA ILE A 398 -19.61 -6.48 37.50
C ILE A 398 -18.89 -5.43 36.65
#